data_AF-A0AA45MIL2-F1
#
_entry.id   AF-A0AA45MIL2-F1
#
_cell.length_a   1.000
_cell.length_b   1.000
_cell.length_c   1.000
_cell.angle_alpha   90.00
_cell.angle_beta   90.00
_cell.angle_gamma   90.00
#
_symmetry.space_group_name_H-M   'P 1'
#
loop_
_entity.id
_entity.type
_entity.pdbx_description
1 polymer ?
#
loop_
_entity_poly.entity_id
_entity_poly.type
_entity_poly.pdbx_seq_one_letter_code
_entity_poly.pdbx_strand_id
1 'polypeptide(L)'
;MKKCSNAQHPHCTYWVMPGAQACEGGHAQAEPSSFDLLSAVRSPRSGAPGTMLDAAPASTAAHAPATYARPLQRAQSERPQLHISGFDPRAAGGRQTLKMELRGMPEACAPQLTLQVQSDLIPNGAARQQFVRATSGEWRPVFVEFSSRGKEHGQYQISIELLSQHAEMASRKWVCTFVILVPRLDATLTEIHRIFLSTHKNVRVMADDASIARVSAQGGDSLDIDVTARNAGIAHLDLNAPAGKVDLGFTTIAWDEDLIEIDMPLAAAMHPHPSRAACLVNAAPEAGAQRQIRLFAMEECVLGRFELVDPESHLLLTHYGADGQDTNGLTRRLSGRHAVIRRSGQGFEIEDVSRYGLLLDGVWPGKHKPTALRLGMRIELSASIKGIVVLSVSAIMPHGVILHRIDQGANAECFYLLMPETHPGYPVKAFAAAPHAAALPLLLHRDGGFWHLDQLTGKETALAPTVPLDKLSRIARHNRFASDPYPEHWIIRTGATDLYSTVAANAMSTA
;
A
#
# COMPACT_ATOMS: atom_id res chain seq x y z
N MET A 1 1.18 -30.75 -33.27
CA MET A 1 1.46 -32.11 -33.81
C MET A 1 1.62 -31.99 -35.31
N LYS A 2 2.61 -32.65 -35.91
CA LYS A 2 2.85 -32.64 -37.37
C LYS A 2 2.47 -34.02 -37.95
N LYS A 3 2.09 -34.09 -39.22
CA LYS A 3 1.82 -35.37 -39.92
C LYS A 3 3.16 -36.05 -40.26
N CYS A 4 3.20 -37.38 -40.27
CA CYS A 4 4.39 -38.15 -40.63
C CYS A 4 5.00 -37.68 -41.96
N SER A 5 6.31 -37.41 -41.96
CA SER A 5 7.05 -36.85 -43.11
C SER A 5 8.08 -37.82 -43.71
N ASN A 6 8.01 -39.11 -43.37
CA ASN A 6 8.96 -40.11 -43.83
C ASN A 6 8.83 -40.36 -45.36
N ALA A 7 9.93 -40.14 -46.09
CA ALA A 7 9.99 -40.25 -47.54
C ALA A 7 9.73 -41.68 -48.07
N GLN A 8 9.96 -42.73 -47.27
CA GLN A 8 9.68 -44.11 -47.65
C GLN A 8 8.19 -44.50 -47.45
N HIS A 9 7.42 -43.68 -46.71
CA HIS A 9 6.00 -43.93 -46.42
C HIS A 9 5.15 -42.66 -46.62
N PRO A 10 5.04 -42.14 -47.85
CA PRO A 10 4.37 -40.86 -48.14
C PRO A 10 2.85 -40.87 -47.88
N HIS A 11 2.24 -42.05 -47.74
CA HIS A 11 0.81 -42.20 -47.46
C HIS A 11 0.49 -42.36 -45.97
N CYS A 12 1.48 -42.27 -45.08
CA CYS A 12 1.25 -42.38 -43.65
C CYS A 12 0.41 -41.19 -43.12
N THR A 13 -0.73 -41.50 -42.46
CA THR A 13 -1.63 -40.48 -41.89
C THR A 13 -1.46 -40.25 -40.40
N TYR A 14 -0.57 -41.01 -39.74
CA TYR A 14 -0.33 -40.92 -38.31
C TYR A 14 0.38 -39.61 -37.91
N TRP A 15 0.07 -39.15 -36.70
CA TRP A 15 0.63 -37.92 -36.14
C TRP A 15 2.00 -38.19 -35.50
N VAL A 16 2.79 -37.12 -35.44
CA VAL A 16 4.08 -37.06 -34.75
C VAL A 16 3.93 -36.07 -33.59
N MET A 17 4.19 -36.57 -32.39
CA MET A 17 4.25 -35.76 -31.18
C MET A 17 5.48 -34.83 -31.24
N PRO A 18 5.39 -33.59 -30.73
CA PRO A 18 6.54 -32.69 -30.70
C PRO A 18 7.75 -33.34 -30.00
N GLY A 19 8.89 -33.40 -30.67
CA GLY A 19 10.13 -34.02 -30.15
C GLY A 19 10.25 -35.53 -30.34
N ALA A 20 9.22 -36.23 -30.86
CA ALA A 20 9.29 -37.65 -31.13
C ALA A 20 10.07 -37.95 -32.44
N GLN A 21 10.99 -38.92 -32.37
CA GLN A 21 11.83 -39.35 -33.51
C GLN A 21 11.10 -40.34 -34.45
N ALA A 22 9.88 -40.75 -34.12
CA ALA A 22 9.02 -41.59 -34.96
C ALA A 22 7.55 -41.15 -34.85
N CYS A 23 6.74 -41.42 -35.89
CA CYS A 23 5.29 -41.27 -35.80
C CYS A 23 4.65 -42.41 -35.00
N GLU A 24 3.37 -42.29 -34.65
CA GLU A 24 2.63 -43.36 -33.95
C GLU A 24 2.63 -44.71 -34.70
N GLY A 25 2.81 -44.69 -36.02
CA GLY A 25 2.98 -45.89 -36.86
C GLY A 25 4.41 -46.45 -36.92
N GLY A 26 5.36 -45.91 -36.15
CA GLY A 26 6.74 -46.41 -36.05
C GLY A 26 7.70 -45.91 -37.14
N HIS A 27 7.29 -45.01 -38.03
CA HIS A 27 8.16 -44.48 -39.08
C HIS A 27 9.08 -43.38 -38.54
N ALA A 28 10.39 -43.55 -38.73
CA ALA A 28 11.42 -42.58 -38.36
C ALA A 28 11.16 -41.22 -39.03
N GLN A 29 11.30 -40.14 -38.26
CA GLN A 29 11.23 -38.76 -38.76
C GLN A 29 12.64 -38.23 -39.03
N ALA A 30 12.76 -37.27 -39.95
CA ALA A 30 14.03 -36.58 -40.16
C ALA A 30 14.43 -35.82 -38.88
N GLU A 31 15.73 -35.77 -38.58
CA GLU A 31 16.21 -35.11 -37.35
C GLU A 31 15.71 -33.65 -37.27
N PRO A 32 15.26 -33.21 -36.08
CA PRO A 32 14.69 -31.89 -35.90
C PRO A 32 15.73 -30.81 -36.16
N SER A 33 15.40 -29.85 -37.03
CA SER A 33 16.25 -28.68 -37.25
C SER A 33 16.27 -27.80 -35.99
N SER A 34 17.34 -27.02 -35.80
CA SER A 34 17.48 -26.06 -34.68
C SER A 34 16.32 -25.05 -34.58
N PHE A 35 15.61 -24.82 -35.69
CA PHE A 35 14.42 -23.98 -35.74
C PHE A 35 13.20 -24.62 -35.04
N ASP A 36 13.01 -25.94 -35.17
CA ASP A 36 11.88 -26.65 -34.56
C ASP A 36 11.99 -26.75 -33.03
N LEU A 37 13.22 -26.86 -32.51
CA LEU A 37 13.50 -26.86 -31.07
C LEU A 37 13.22 -25.49 -30.43
N LEU A 38 13.52 -24.39 -31.14
CA LEU A 38 13.27 -23.03 -30.66
C LEU A 38 11.78 -22.66 -30.66
N SER A 39 10.98 -23.21 -31.59
CA SER A 39 9.52 -23.04 -31.59
C SER A 39 8.83 -23.79 -30.46
N ALA A 40 9.35 -24.95 -30.03
CA ALA A 40 8.79 -25.72 -28.92
C ALA A 40 8.99 -25.04 -27.54
N VAL A 41 10.03 -24.21 -27.38
CA VAL A 41 10.34 -23.50 -26.12
C VAL A 41 9.51 -22.20 -25.95
N ARG A 42 8.94 -21.65 -27.03
CA ARG A 42 8.20 -20.38 -27.01
C ARG A 42 6.70 -20.48 -26.70
N SER A 43 6.16 -21.66 -26.41
CA SER A 43 4.75 -21.83 -26.05
C SER A 43 4.55 -22.51 -24.69
N PRO A 44 4.27 -21.73 -23.62
CA PRO A 44 3.68 -22.28 -22.41
C PRO A 44 2.29 -21.68 -22.12
N ARG A 45 1.26 -22.43 -22.49
CA ARG A 45 -0.12 -22.52 -21.92
C ARG A 45 -0.72 -23.72 -22.67
N SER A 46 -1.17 -24.82 -22.09
CA SER A 46 -1.63 -25.13 -20.74
C SER A 46 -1.97 -26.64 -20.68
N GLY A 47 -1.79 -27.29 -19.52
CA GLY A 47 -2.58 -28.45 -19.10
C GLY A 47 -2.01 -29.86 -19.35
N ALA A 48 -1.33 -30.42 -18.35
CA ALA A 48 -1.37 -31.86 -18.05
C ALA A 48 -2.72 -32.18 -17.34
N PRO A 49 -3.24 -33.43 -17.31
CA PRO A 49 -2.63 -34.52 -16.52
C PRO A 49 -2.87 -35.97 -17.03
N GLY A 50 -2.16 -36.94 -16.44
CA GLY A 50 -2.59 -38.35 -16.41
C GLY A 50 -1.49 -39.39 -16.67
N THR A 51 -0.80 -39.80 -15.60
CA THR A 51 0.15 -40.93 -15.49
C THR A 51 -0.51 -42.31 -15.64
N MET A 52 0.22 -43.33 -16.14
CA MET A 52 0.12 -44.79 -15.85
C MET A 52 1.45 -45.47 -16.30
N LEU A 53 2.03 -46.53 -15.72
CA LEU A 53 1.68 -47.48 -14.64
C LEU A 53 2.90 -48.38 -14.29
N ASP A 54 3.01 -48.83 -13.04
CA ASP A 54 3.21 -50.23 -12.56
C ASP A 54 3.18 -50.20 -11.00
N ALA A 55 2.54 -51.08 -10.21
CA ALA A 55 1.96 -52.42 -10.38
C ALA A 55 0.82 -52.69 -9.33
N ALA A 56 0.08 -53.79 -9.52
CA ALA A 56 -1.19 -54.24 -8.87
C ALA A 56 -1.06 -54.82 -7.42
N PRO A 57 -2.08 -55.50 -6.80
CA PRO A 57 -3.56 -55.53 -6.96
C PRO A 57 -4.36 -55.40 -5.61
N ALA A 58 -5.70 -55.16 -5.66
CA ALA A 58 -6.73 -55.90 -4.92
C ALA A 58 -8.11 -55.19 -4.82
N SER A 59 -9.13 -55.96 -5.19
CA SER A 59 -10.51 -56.05 -4.66
C SER A 59 -11.50 -54.85 -4.67
N THR A 60 -12.64 -55.17 -5.31
CA THR A 60 -14.05 -54.92 -4.91
C THR A 60 -14.69 -53.55 -5.15
N ALA A 61 -15.49 -53.53 -6.22
CA ALA A 61 -16.93 -53.27 -6.21
C ALA A 61 -17.45 -51.85 -5.91
N ALA A 62 -18.01 -51.27 -6.97
CA ALA A 62 -19.37 -50.72 -7.04
C ALA A 62 -19.66 -49.34 -6.42
N HIS A 63 -19.75 -48.32 -7.25
CA HIS A 63 -21.01 -47.67 -7.68
C HIS A 63 -20.72 -46.36 -8.44
N ALA A 64 -21.14 -46.29 -9.70
CA ALA A 64 -21.41 -45.03 -10.38
C ALA A 64 -22.76 -44.47 -9.85
N PRO A 65 -23.06 -43.15 -9.91
CA PRO A 65 -23.26 -42.50 -11.21
C PRO A 65 -22.85 -41.01 -11.34
N ALA A 66 -22.51 -40.67 -12.59
CA ALA A 66 -22.87 -39.49 -13.36
C ALA A 66 -22.81 -38.08 -12.73
N THR A 67 -21.88 -37.26 -13.22
CA THR A 67 -22.16 -35.83 -13.47
C THR A 67 -21.39 -35.39 -14.72
N TYR A 68 -22.12 -35.11 -15.80
CA TYR A 68 -21.57 -34.47 -17.00
C TYR A 68 -21.09 -33.07 -16.61
N ALA A 69 -19.78 -32.85 -16.72
CA ALA A 69 -19.13 -31.59 -16.47
C ALA A 69 -19.54 -30.55 -17.52
N ARG A 70 -19.95 -29.36 -17.07
CA ARG A 70 -19.99 -28.11 -17.85
C ARG A 70 -18.56 -27.55 -17.98
N PRO A 71 -18.01 -27.37 -19.19
CA PRO A 71 -16.79 -26.61 -19.38
C PRO A 71 -17.08 -25.42 -20.31
N LEU A 72 -17.39 -24.24 -19.75
CA LEU A 72 -17.27 -22.93 -20.42
C LEU A 72 -17.55 -21.73 -19.48
N GLN A 73 -18.25 -21.94 -18.36
CA GLN A 73 -18.56 -20.88 -17.38
C GLN A 73 -17.35 -20.33 -16.58
N ARG A 74 -16.17 -20.94 -16.71
CA ARG A 74 -14.96 -20.55 -15.95
C ARG A 74 -14.06 -19.53 -16.66
N ALA A 75 -14.29 -19.23 -17.93
CA ALA A 75 -13.39 -18.39 -18.71
C ALA A 75 -13.68 -16.87 -18.63
N GLN A 76 -14.88 -16.48 -18.21
CA GLN A 76 -15.24 -15.06 -17.96
C GLN A 76 -15.01 -14.62 -16.50
N SER A 77 -14.71 -15.55 -15.59
CA SER A 77 -14.57 -15.29 -14.15
C SER A 77 -13.15 -14.92 -13.70
N GLU A 78 -12.32 -14.32 -14.56
CA GLU A 78 -10.99 -13.84 -14.14
C GLU A 78 -11.04 -12.46 -13.45
N ARG A 79 -12.14 -11.71 -13.59
CA ARG A 79 -12.30 -10.38 -12.98
C ARG A 79 -13.36 -10.40 -11.88
N PRO A 80 -13.13 -9.72 -10.74
CA PRO A 80 -14.15 -9.54 -9.72
C PRO A 80 -15.33 -8.75 -10.28
N GLN A 81 -16.55 -9.24 -10.06
CA GLN A 81 -17.78 -8.65 -10.57
C GLN A 81 -18.86 -8.61 -9.51
N LEU A 82 -19.70 -7.58 -9.60
CA LEU A 82 -20.91 -7.43 -8.83
C LEU A 82 -22.12 -7.70 -9.73
N HIS A 83 -22.78 -8.83 -9.52
CA HIS A 83 -24.03 -9.15 -10.18
C HIS A 83 -25.18 -8.46 -9.46
N ILE A 84 -25.96 -7.68 -10.20
CA ILE A 84 -27.10 -6.92 -9.71
C ILE A 84 -28.35 -7.49 -10.35
N SER A 85 -29.38 -7.75 -9.55
CA SER A 85 -30.68 -8.25 -10.02
C SER A 85 -31.82 -7.71 -9.15
N GLY A 86 -33.08 -7.93 -9.58
CA GLY A 86 -34.25 -7.54 -8.81
C GLY A 86 -34.79 -6.13 -9.09
N PHE A 87 -34.17 -5.38 -10.02
CA PHE A 87 -34.68 -4.08 -10.42
C PHE A 87 -35.93 -4.23 -11.32
N ASP A 88 -37.03 -3.57 -10.94
CA ASP A 88 -38.24 -3.49 -11.77
C ASP A 88 -38.53 -2.02 -12.11
N PRO A 89 -38.28 -1.59 -13.36
CA PRO A 89 -38.46 -0.20 -13.76
C PRO A 89 -39.95 0.20 -13.78
N ARG A 90 -40.88 -0.76 -13.75
CA ARG A 90 -42.32 -0.53 -13.69
C ARG A 90 -42.78 -0.12 -12.29
N ALA A 91 -41.99 -0.42 -11.26
CA ALA A 91 -42.27 -0.02 -9.88
C ALA A 91 -41.80 1.43 -9.59
N ALA A 92 -41.96 2.32 -10.56
CA ALA A 92 -41.60 3.73 -10.45
C ALA A 92 -42.47 4.44 -9.39
N GLY A 93 -41.84 5.20 -8.50
CA GLY A 93 -42.49 5.85 -7.35
C GLY A 93 -42.67 4.95 -6.12
N GLY A 94 -42.23 3.69 -6.20
CA GLY A 94 -42.29 2.71 -5.11
C GLY A 94 -40.94 2.45 -4.41
N ARG A 95 -41.01 1.63 -3.37
CA ARG A 95 -39.84 0.98 -2.75
C ARG A 95 -39.46 -0.24 -3.57
N GLN A 96 -38.16 -0.42 -3.78
CA GLN A 96 -37.59 -1.53 -4.55
C GLN A 96 -36.35 -2.07 -3.84
N THR A 97 -35.95 -3.29 -4.18
CA THR A 97 -34.83 -3.97 -3.54
C THR A 97 -33.91 -4.55 -4.62
N LEU A 98 -32.64 -4.14 -4.62
CA LEU A 98 -31.62 -4.77 -5.45
C LEU A 98 -31.04 -5.96 -4.70
N LYS A 99 -30.99 -7.12 -5.35
CA LYS A 99 -30.18 -8.26 -4.92
C LYS A 99 -28.81 -8.13 -5.55
N MET A 100 -27.77 -8.14 -4.72
CA MET A 100 -26.37 -8.02 -5.13
C MET A 100 -25.61 -9.29 -4.77
N GLU A 101 -24.84 -9.83 -5.71
CA GLU A 101 -24.06 -11.05 -5.58
C GLU A 101 -22.61 -10.82 -6.05
N LEU A 102 -21.63 -11.34 -5.32
CA LEU A 102 -20.23 -11.25 -5.71
C LEU A 102 -19.81 -12.46 -6.54
N ARG A 103 -19.15 -12.21 -7.67
CA ARG A 103 -18.60 -13.22 -8.59
C ARG A 103 -17.13 -12.94 -8.87
N GLY A 104 -16.33 -13.98 -9.11
CA GLY A 104 -14.91 -13.82 -9.50
C GLY A 104 -14.01 -13.17 -8.44
N MET A 105 -14.41 -13.13 -7.16
CA MET A 105 -13.58 -12.55 -6.09
C MET A 105 -12.28 -13.34 -5.91
N PRO A 106 -11.13 -12.67 -5.68
CA PRO A 106 -9.86 -13.36 -5.46
C PRO A 106 -9.91 -14.32 -4.27
N GLU A 107 -9.16 -15.42 -4.32
CA GLU A 107 -9.09 -16.37 -3.19
C GLU A 107 -8.45 -15.73 -1.95
N ALA A 108 -7.56 -14.76 -2.15
CA ALA A 108 -6.85 -14.04 -1.10
C ALA A 108 -7.62 -12.83 -0.54
N CYS A 109 -8.96 -12.83 -0.55
CA CYS A 109 -9.78 -11.80 0.11
C CYS A 109 -10.33 -12.31 1.46
N ALA A 110 -10.61 -11.39 2.39
CA ALA A 110 -11.19 -11.75 3.69
C ALA A 110 -12.53 -12.51 3.52
N PRO A 111 -12.89 -13.43 4.44
CA PRO A 111 -14.17 -14.17 4.37
C PRO A 111 -15.40 -13.29 4.63
N GLN A 112 -15.19 -12.05 5.07
CA GLN A 112 -16.21 -11.04 5.27
C GLN A 112 -15.79 -9.73 4.61
N LEU A 113 -16.68 -9.15 3.78
CA LEU A 113 -16.43 -7.90 3.06
C LEU A 113 -17.50 -6.88 3.42
N THR A 114 -17.09 -5.65 3.71
CA THR A 114 -18.02 -4.55 3.94
C THR A 114 -18.41 -3.92 2.60
N LEU A 115 -19.71 -3.88 2.29
CA LEU A 115 -20.27 -3.15 1.16
C LEU A 115 -20.80 -1.79 1.65
N GLN A 116 -20.37 -0.71 1.04
CA GLN A 116 -20.96 0.62 1.18
C GLN A 116 -21.57 1.03 -0.15
N VAL A 117 -22.82 1.48 -0.11
CA VAL A 117 -23.58 1.90 -1.27
C VAL A 117 -24.04 3.33 -1.04
N GLN A 118 -23.81 4.22 -1.99
CA GLN A 118 -24.20 5.63 -1.92
C GLN A 118 -25.05 5.99 -3.13
N SER A 119 -26.20 6.60 -2.89
CA SER A 119 -27.09 7.10 -3.94
C SER A 119 -28.20 7.96 -3.33
N ASP A 120 -28.68 8.94 -4.10
CA ASP A 120 -29.86 9.73 -3.74
C ASP A 120 -31.14 8.89 -3.64
N LEU A 121 -31.17 7.70 -4.24
CA LEU A 121 -32.28 6.76 -4.16
C LEU A 121 -32.32 5.99 -2.83
N ILE A 122 -31.23 6.01 -2.05
CA ILE A 122 -31.13 5.29 -0.78
C ILE A 122 -31.64 6.19 0.37
N PRO A 123 -32.44 5.67 1.32
CA PRO A 123 -32.81 6.40 2.51
C PRO A 123 -31.56 6.91 3.25
N ASN A 124 -31.47 8.21 3.52
CA ASN A 124 -30.30 8.90 4.10
C ASN A 124 -29.04 8.94 3.21
N GLY A 125 -29.17 8.65 1.90
CA GLY A 125 -28.10 8.82 0.92
C GLY A 125 -27.05 7.70 0.88
N ALA A 126 -27.01 6.83 1.90
CA ALA A 126 -26.06 5.73 1.97
C ALA A 126 -26.60 4.51 2.74
N ALA A 127 -26.17 3.32 2.34
CA ALA A 127 -26.45 2.06 3.01
C ALA A 127 -25.14 1.26 3.19
N ARG A 128 -25.05 0.53 4.30
CA ARG A 128 -23.92 -0.37 4.58
C ARG A 128 -24.44 -1.80 4.76
N GLN A 129 -23.84 -2.73 4.04
CA GLN A 129 -24.14 -4.16 4.08
C GLN A 129 -22.85 -4.97 4.24
N GLN A 130 -22.98 -6.28 4.44
CA GLN A 130 -21.85 -7.18 4.61
C GLN A 130 -22.03 -8.44 3.78
N PHE A 131 -21.07 -8.72 2.91
CA PHE A 131 -20.96 -10.00 2.25
C PHE A 131 -20.22 -10.97 3.16
N VAL A 132 -20.76 -12.18 3.30
CA VAL A 132 -20.16 -13.26 4.09
C VAL A 132 -19.98 -14.46 3.18
N ARG A 133 -18.76 -15.00 3.14
CA ARG A 133 -18.44 -16.22 2.41
C ARG A 133 -18.95 -17.43 3.19
N ALA A 134 -19.76 -18.25 2.55
CA ALA A 134 -20.26 -19.50 3.11
C ALA A 134 -19.14 -20.55 3.19
N THR A 135 -19.35 -21.60 3.99
CA THR A 135 -18.41 -22.74 4.09
C THR A 135 -18.24 -23.50 2.77
N SER A 136 -19.21 -23.40 1.86
CA SER A 136 -19.13 -23.91 0.48
C SER A 136 -18.22 -23.08 -0.44
N GLY A 137 -17.75 -21.92 0.02
CA GLY A 137 -16.93 -20.98 -0.76
C GLY A 137 -17.74 -19.92 -1.52
N GLU A 138 -19.07 -20.02 -1.57
CA GLU A 138 -19.94 -19.06 -2.25
C GLU A 138 -20.22 -17.81 -1.40
N TRP A 139 -20.47 -16.67 -2.04
CA TRP A 139 -20.84 -15.43 -1.36
C TRP A 139 -22.34 -15.35 -1.14
N ARG A 140 -22.76 -15.06 0.10
CA ARG A 140 -24.18 -14.83 0.38
C ARG A 140 -24.65 -13.52 -0.27
N PRO A 141 -25.79 -13.52 -1.01
CA PRO A 141 -26.33 -12.30 -1.60
C PRO A 141 -26.73 -11.30 -0.51
N VAL A 142 -26.59 -10.02 -0.83
CA VAL A 142 -27.07 -8.91 0.01
C VAL A 142 -28.19 -8.16 -0.71
N PHE A 143 -29.05 -7.53 0.09
CA PHE A 143 -30.21 -6.81 -0.42
C PHE A 143 -30.11 -5.34 -0.02
N VAL A 144 -30.26 -4.45 -1.00
CA VAL A 144 -30.20 -3.00 -0.79
C VAL A 144 -31.53 -2.40 -1.21
N GLU A 145 -32.21 -1.78 -0.25
CA GLU A 145 -33.48 -1.10 -0.50
C GLU A 145 -33.24 0.33 -1.00
N PHE A 146 -34.01 0.72 -2.01
CA PHE A 146 -34.01 2.07 -2.56
C PHE A 146 -35.45 2.51 -2.84
N SER A 147 -35.66 3.82 -2.93
CA SER A 147 -36.97 4.43 -3.12
C SER A 147 -36.88 5.53 -4.18
N SER A 148 -37.67 5.39 -5.24
CA SER A 148 -37.86 6.45 -6.24
C SER A 148 -39.00 7.40 -5.89
N ARG A 149 -39.68 7.19 -4.74
CA ARG A 149 -40.77 8.05 -4.28
C ARG A 149 -40.29 9.49 -4.08
N GLY A 150 -40.94 10.45 -4.75
CA GLY A 150 -40.61 11.88 -4.63
C GLY A 150 -39.30 12.27 -5.30
N LYS A 151 -38.72 11.41 -6.14
CA LYS A 151 -37.54 11.69 -6.96
C LYS A 151 -37.96 12.08 -8.37
N GLU A 152 -37.19 12.97 -8.99
CA GLU A 152 -37.42 13.38 -10.38
C GLU A 152 -37.14 12.22 -11.33
N HIS A 153 -37.71 12.28 -12.53
CA HIS A 153 -37.37 11.31 -13.56
C HIS A 153 -35.95 11.58 -14.07
N GLY A 154 -35.16 10.53 -14.29
CA GLY A 154 -33.78 10.71 -14.71
C GLY A 154 -32.88 9.55 -14.34
N GLN A 155 -31.59 9.78 -14.57
CA GLN A 155 -30.52 8.83 -14.28
C GLN A 155 -29.95 9.11 -12.89
N TYR A 156 -29.97 8.09 -12.03
CA TYR A 156 -29.41 8.15 -10.69
C TYR A 156 -28.20 7.24 -10.59
N GLN A 157 -27.07 7.85 -10.22
CA GLN A 157 -25.84 7.13 -9.97
C GLN A 157 -25.92 6.37 -8.64
N ILE A 158 -25.39 5.15 -8.65
CA ILE A 158 -25.15 4.34 -7.45
C ILE A 158 -23.66 4.04 -7.40
N SER A 159 -23.01 4.58 -6.38
CA SER A 159 -21.60 4.37 -6.12
C SER A 159 -21.43 3.26 -5.10
N ILE A 160 -20.56 2.31 -5.38
CA ILE A 160 -20.27 1.17 -4.51
C ILE A 160 -18.81 1.17 -4.10
N GLU A 161 -18.58 0.93 -2.81
CA GLU A 161 -17.28 0.60 -2.27
C GLU A 161 -17.35 -0.75 -1.53
N LEU A 162 -16.44 -1.66 -1.86
CA LEU A 162 -16.31 -2.96 -1.22
C LEU A 162 -14.95 -3.04 -0.53
N LEU A 163 -14.95 -3.30 0.78
CA LEU A 163 -13.76 -3.27 1.61
C LEU A 163 -13.49 -4.65 2.23
N SER A 164 -12.32 -5.20 1.96
CA SER A 164 -11.76 -6.38 2.61
C SER A 164 -10.80 -5.95 3.72
N GLN A 165 -11.17 -6.21 4.98
CA GLN A 165 -10.31 -5.99 6.14
C GLN A 165 -10.27 -7.26 7.00
N HIS A 166 -9.07 -7.78 7.24
CA HIS A 166 -8.83 -8.91 8.13
C HIS A 166 -7.44 -8.74 8.77
N ALA A 167 -7.30 -9.09 10.05
CA ALA A 167 -6.09 -8.79 10.84
C ALA A 167 -4.79 -9.38 10.26
N GLU A 168 -4.89 -10.47 9.50
CA GLU A 168 -3.74 -11.20 8.94
C GLU A 168 -3.61 -11.06 7.40
N MET A 169 -4.43 -10.21 6.77
CA MET A 169 -4.44 -10.07 5.31
C MET A 169 -4.31 -8.61 4.88
N ALA A 170 -3.71 -8.39 3.71
CA ALA A 170 -3.66 -7.06 3.11
C ALA A 170 -5.07 -6.52 2.92
N SER A 171 -5.29 -5.28 3.37
CA SER A 171 -6.57 -4.59 3.15
C SER A 171 -6.70 -4.25 1.67
N ARG A 172 -7.87 -4.54 1.09
CA ARG A 172 -8.17 -4.30 -0.32
C ARG A 172 -9.49 -3.56 -0.45
N LYS A 173 -9.57 -2.67 -1.41
CA LYS A 173 -10.78 -1.91 -1.72
C LYS A 173 -11.11 -2.09 -3.20
N TRP A 174 -12.36 -2.43 -3.49
CA TRP A 174 -12.91 -2.40 -4.84
C TRP A 174 -14.00 -1.34 -4.94
N VAL A 175 -14.12 -0.73 -6.11
CA VAL A 175 -15.17 0.24 -6.40
C VAL A 175 -15.85 -0.12 -7.71
N CYS A 176 -17.16 0.14 -7.78
CA CYS A 176 -17.90 0.16 -9.03
C CYS A 176 -18.96 1.25 -8.98
N THR A 177 -19.44 1.66 -10.14
CA THR A 177 -20.47 2.67 -10.27
C THR A 177 -21.39 2.28 -11.40
N PHE A 178 -22.69 2.30 -11.14
CA PHE A 178 -23.70 2.02 -12.14
C PHE A 178 -24.85 3.02 -12.03
N VAL A 179 -25.71 3.03 -13.04
CA VAL A 179 -26.78 4.01 -13.16
C VAL A 179 -28.13 3.30 -13.21
N ILE A 180 -29.07 3.77 -12.41
CA ILE A 180 -30.48 3.36 -12.47
C ILE A 180 -31.30 4.48 -13.10
N LEU A 181 -32.13 4.11 -14.08
CA LEU A 181 -33.10 5.01 -14.68
C LEU A 181 -34.41 4.98 -13.89
N VAL A 182 -34.83 6.14 -13.39
CA VAL A 182 -36.17 6.35 -12.84
C VAL A 182 -37.05 6.92 -13.96
N PRO A 183 -38.05 6.18 -14.47
CA PRO A 183 -38.87 6.65 -15.57
C PRO A 183 -39.84 7.75 -15.12
N ARG A 184 -40.39 8.48 -16.10
CA ARG A 184 -41.44 9.49 -15.84
C ARG A 184 -42.70 8.82 -15.31
N LEU A 185 -43.45 9.53 -14.47
CA LEU A 185 -44.73 9.06 -13.93
C LEU A 185 -45.78 8.75 -15.01
N ASP A 186 -45.69 9.41 -16.17
CA ASP A 186 -46.57 9.24 -17.32
C ASP A 186 -46.00 8.29 -18.39
N ALA A 187 -44.81 7.71 -18.17
CA ALA A 187 -44.17 6.85 -19.16
C ALA A 187 -44.98 5.55 -19.36
N THR A 188 -45.31 5.25 -20.62
CA THR A 188 -46.00 4.01 -20.96
C THR A 188 -45.08 2.80 -20.77
N LEU A 189 -45.65 1.61 -20.51
CA LEU A 189 -44.87 0.37 -20.37
C LEU A 189 -44.02 0.10 -21.62
N THR A 190 -44.50 0.47 -22.80
CA THR A 190 -43.76 0.38 -24.07
C THR A 190 -42.57 1.35 -24.11
N GLU A 191 -42.69 2.57 -23.57
CA GLU A 191 -41.58 3.52 -23.46
C GLU A 191 -40.53 3.05 -22.46
N ILE A 192 -40.95 2.60 -21.28
CA ILE A 192 -40.07 2.06 -20.24
C ILE A 192 -39.29 0.86 -20.79
N HIS A 193 -40.01 -0.07 -21.44
CA HIS A 193 -39.40 -1.25 -22.03
C HIS A 193 -38.44 -0.88 -23.18
N ARG A 194 -38.82 0.04 -24.08
CA ARG A 194 -37.95 0.47 -25.18
C ARG A 194 -36.65 1.12 -24.69
N ILE A 195 -36.72 2.02 -23.70
CA ILE A 195 -35.53 2.68 -23.15
C ILE A 195 -34.63 1.64 -22.46
N PHE A 196 -35.22 0.77 -21.65
CA PHE A 196 -34.51 -0.32 -21.00
C PHE A 196 -33.79 -1.25 -22.00
N LEU A 197 -34.51 -1.69 -23.04
CA LEU A 197 -33.92 -2.54 -24.08
C LEU A 197 -32.78 -1.82 -24.82
N SER A 198 -32.89 -0.50 -25.01
CA SER A 198 -31.85 0.28 -25.68
C SER A 198 -30.58 0.47 -24.86
N THR A 199 -30.67 0.42 -23.52
CA THR A 199 -29.50 0.59 -22.63
C THR A 199 -28.83 -0.72 -22.24
N HIS A 200 -29.50 -1.87 -22.34
CA HIS A 200 -29.00 -3.14 -21.80
C HIS A 200 -28.96 -4.33 -22.78
N LYS A 201 -29.42 -4.19 -24.04
CA LYS A 201 -29.32 -5.31 -25.00
C LYS A 201 -28.07 -5.27 -25.86
N ASN A 202 -27.49 -6.46 -26.03
CA ASN A 202 -26.32 -6.69 -26.88
C ASN A 202 -26.67 -6.80 -28.37
N VAL A 203 -27.92 -7.16 -28.73
CA VAL A 203 -28.34 -7.38 -30.13
C VAL A 203 -29.80 -6.93 -30.37
N ARG A 204 -30.00 -6.13 -31.42
CA ARG A 204 -31.34 -5.68 -31.88
C ARG A 204 -31.58 -6.09 -33.33
N VAL A 205 -32.72 -6.73 -33.59
CA VAL A 205 -33.14 -7.19 -34.93
C VAL A 205 -34.38 -6.41 -35.36
N MET A 206 -34.25 -5.65 -36.44
CA MET A 206 -35.32 -4.81 -36.97
C MET A 206 -35.50 -5.08 -38.47
N ALA A 207 -36.73 -5.37 -38.89
CA ALA A 207 -37.12 -5.52 -40.29
C ALA A 207 -38.25 -4.53 -40.61
N ASP A 208 -38.07 -3.73 -41.67
CA ASP A 208 -39.03 -2.73 -42.15
C ASP A 208 -39.11 -2.72 -43.69
N ASP A 209 -40.17 -2.17 -44.27
CA ASP A 209 -40.39 -2.06 -45.73
C ASP A 209 -40.17 -3.37 -46.52
N ALA A 210 -40.90 -4.42 -46.14
CA ALA A 210 -40.80 -5.77 -46.74
C ALA A 210 -39.38 -6.40 -46.70
N SER A 211 -38.46 -5.87 -45.89
CA SER A 211 -37.14 -6.47 -45.67
C SER A 211 -37.19 -7.70 -44.75
N ILE A 212 -36.16 -8.53 -44.86
CA ILE A 212 -35.99 -9.73 -44.03
C ILE A 212 -34.71 -9.57 -43.22
N ALA A 213 -34.85 -9.51 -41.89
CA ALA A 213 -33.72 -9.51 -40.97
C ALA A 213 -33.59 -10.89 -40.32
N ARG A 214 -32.41 -11.52 -40.44
CA ARG A 214 -32.13 -12.84 -39.87
C ARG A 214 -30.95 -12.76 -38.93
N VAL A 215 -31.11 -13.31 -37.73
CA VAL A 215 -30.00 -13.51 -36.78
C VAL A 215 -29.99 -14.97 -36.36
N SER A 216 -28.84 -15.61 -36.57
CA SER A 216 -28.55 -16.96 -36.10
C SER A 216 -27.45 -16.88 -35.05
N ALA A 217 -27.76 -17.26 -33.81
CA ALA A 217 -26.78 -17.34 -32.73
C ALA A 217 -26.63 -18.81 -32.31
N GLN A 218 -25.39 -19.31 -32.24
CA GLN A 218 -25.12 -20.63 -31.66
C GLN A 218 -25.06 -20.46 -30.14
N GLY A 219 -26.02 -21.09 -29.45
CA GLY A 219 -26.31 -20.88 -28.04
C GLY A 219 -25.15 -21.26 -27.11
N GLY A 220 -24.90 -20.38 -26.14
CA GLY A 220 -23.96 -20.61 -25.03
C GLY A 220 -24.24 -19.65 -23.87
N ASP A 221 -24.59 -18.40 -24.17
CA ASP A 221 -24.89 -17.35 -23.19
C ASP A 221 -26.35 -16.87 -23.24
N SER A 222 -26.82 -16.27 -22.14
CA SER A 222 -28.10 -15.58 -22.06
C SER A 222 -28.09 -14.36 -22.99
N LEU A 223 -28.75 -14.49 -24.14
CA LEU A 223 -28.87 -13.42 -25.14
C LEU A 223 -30.16 -12.66 -24.94
N ASP A 224 -30.02 -11.37 -24.64
CA ASP A 224 -31.13 -10.43 -24.56
C ASP A 224 -31.38 -9.83 -25.95
N ILE A 225 -32.41 -10.32 -26.65
CA ILE A 225 -32.68 -9.98 -28.06
C ILE A 225 -33.99 -9.22 -28.19
N ASP A 226 -33.99 -8.06 -28.84
CA ASP A 226 -35.20 -7.33 -29.24
C ASP A 226 -35.50 -7.61 -30.72
N VAL A 227 -36.68 -8.16 -31.02
CA VAL A 227 -37.10 -8.52 -32.37
C VAL A 227 -38.33 -7.71 -32.75
N THR A 228 -38.19 -6.84 -33.74
CA THR A 228 -39.29 -5.98 -34.22
C THR A 228 -39.47 -6.10 -35.72
N ALA A 229 -40.72 -6.29 -36.16
CA ALA A 229 -41.11 -6.38 -37.56
C ALA A 229 -42.26 -5.40 -37.83
N ARG A 230 -42.12 -4.55 -38.86
CA ARG A 230 -43.11 -3.53 -39.26
C ARG A 230 -43.27 -3.52 -40.79
N ASN A 231 -44.37 -2.95 -41.30
CA ASN A 231 -44.66 -2.76 -42.73
C ASN A 231 -44.36 -3.99 -43.61
N ALA A 232 -44.98 -5.13 -43.28
CA ALA A 232 -44.79 -6.42 -43.94
C ALA A 232 -43.35 -6.99 -43.91
N GLY A 233 -42.46 -6.45 -43.08
CA GLY A 233 -41.14 -7.00 -42.81
C GLY A 233 -41.21 -8.33 -42.03
N ILE A 234 -40.22 -9.19 -42.22
CA ILE A 234 -40.11 -10.49 -41.55
C ILE A 234 -38.81 -10.52 -40.74
N ALA A 235 -38.94 -10.65 -39.42
CA ALA A 235 -37.80 -10.86 -38.53
C ALA A 235 -37.76 -12.32 -38.09
N HIS A 236 -36.65 -13.02 -38.38
CA HIS A 236 -36.46 -14.43 -38.06
C HIS A 236 -35.27 -14.61 -37.11
N LEU A 237 -35.56 -15.08 -35.90
CA LEU A 237 -34.58 -15.43 -34.89
C LEU A 237 -34.53 -16.95 -34.76
N ASP A 238 -33.35 -17.53 -35.02
CA ASP A 238 -33.12 -18.97 -34.90
C ASP A 238 -32.18 -19.27 -33.73
N LEU A 239 -32.71 -19.89 -32.68
CA LEU A 239 -32.02 -20.29 -31.45
C LEU A 239 -31.87 -21.82 -31.42
N ASN A 240 -31.07 -22.38 -32.32
CA ASN A 240 -30.84 -23.83 -32.37
C ASN A 240 -30.00 -24.29 -31.16
N ALA A 241 -30.66 -24.69 -30.08
CA ALA A 241 -30.10 -25.51 -29.00
C ALA A 241 -31.00 -26.74 -28.74
N PRO A 242 -30.45 -27.93 -28.47
CA PRO A 242 -31.27 -29.12 -28.22
C PRO A 242 -31.99 -29.00 -26.88
N ALA A 243 -33.33 -29.06 -26.93
CA ALA A 243 -34.31 -29.23 -25.85
C ALA A 243 -33.79 -28.94 -24.41
N GLY A 244 -33.60 -27.66 -24.10
CA GLY A 244 -33.42 -27.15 -22.75
C GLY A 244 -34.58 -26.21 -22.42
N LYS A 245 -35.20 -26.40 -21.24
CA LYS A 245 -36.32 -25.62 -20.73
C LYS A 245 -36.05 -24.10 -20.86
N VAL A 246 -36.88 -23.40 -21.63
CA VAL A 246 -36.90 -21.93 -21.69
C VAL A 246 -37.61 -21.44 -20.43
N ASP A 247 -36.85 -21.12 -19.38
CA ASP A 247 -37.42 -20.49 -18.19
C ASP A 247 -37.76 -19.02 -18.53
N LEU A 248 -39.04 -18.76 -18.79
CA LEU A 248 -39.63 -17.43 -18.80
C LEU A 248 -39.70 -16.92 -17.35
N GLY A 249 -38.54 -16.58 -16.79
CA GLY A 249 -38.41 -15.97 -15.47
C GLY A 249 -38.95 -14.55 -15.48
N PHE A 250 -39.63 -14.17 -14.39
CA PHE A 250 -40.21 -12.84 -14.18
C PHE A 250 -39.17 -11.73 -14.44
N THR A 251 -39.58 -10.72 -15.21
CA THR A 251 -38.77 -9.61 -15.76
C THR A 251 -38.27 -8.67 -14.66
N THR A 252 -37.31 -9.12 -13.86
CA THR A 252 -36.42 -8.23 -13.12
C THR A 252 -35.12 -8.12 -13.90
N ILE A 253 -34.64 -6.89 -14.02
CA ILE A 253 -33.43 -6.59 -14.78
C ILE A 253 -32.24 -7.13 -13.99
N ALA A 254 -31.33 -7.83 -14.68
CA ALA A 254 -30.08 -8.29 -14.11
C ALA A 254 -28.89 -7.96 -15.03
N TRP A 255 -27.78 -7.54 -14.44
CA TRP A 255 -26.53 -7.19 -15.14
C TRP A 255 -25.32 -7.38 -14.22
N ASP A 256 -24.12 -7.37 -14.80
CA ASP A 256 -22.87 -7.51 -14.08
C ASP A 256 -22.06 -6.22 -14.21
N GLU A 257 -21.52 -5.74 -13.09
CA GLU A 257 -20.61 -4.59 -13.04
C GLU A 257 -19.21 -5.04 -12.65
N ASP A 258 -18.18 -4.53 -13.33
CA ASP A 258 -16.79 -4.81 -13.01
C ASP A 258 -16.39 -4.12 -11.70
N LEU A 259 -15.84 -4.88 -10.75
CA LEU A 259 -15.28 -4.35 -9.51
C LEU A 259 -13.81 -4.00 -9.73
N ILE A 260 -13.51 -2.70 -9.75
CA ILE A 260 -12.16 -2.18 -9.97
C ILE A 260 -11.44 -2.13 -8.64
N GLU A 261 -10.34 -2.88 -8.50
CA GLU A 261 -9.46 -2.82 -7.33
C GLU A 261 -8.72 -1.48 -7.32
N ILE A 262 -8.77 -0.76 -6.20
CA ILE A 262 -8.07 0.50 -6.01
C ILE A 262 -7.07 0.38 -4.87
N ASP A 263 -5.90 0.97 -5.07
CA ASP A 263 -4.84 0.98 -4.07
C ASP A 263 -5.34 1.68 -2.81
N MET A 264 -5.28 0.96 -1.69
CA MET A 264 -5.44 1.59 -0.39
C MET A 264 -4.12 2.26 -0.01
N PRO A 265 -4.13 3.51 0.51
CA PRO A 265 -2.93 4.05 1.12
C PRO A 265 -2.51 3.05 2.21
N LEU A 266 -1.28 2.50 2.09
CA LEU A 266 -0.71 1.67 3.13
C LEU A 266 -0.82 2.49 4.43
N ALA A 267 -1.53 1.95 5.42
CA ALA A 267 -1.42 2.47 6.77
C ALA A 267 0.08 2.48 7.09
N ALA A 268 0.64 3.66 7.33
CA ALA A 268 2.05 3.82 7.65
C ALA A 268 2.41 2.78 8.71
N ALA A 269 3.40 1.94 8.42
CA ALA A 269 3.77 0.85 9.31
C ALA A 269 4.30 1.48 10.60
N MET A 270 3.46 1.57 11.64
CA MET A 270 3.82 2.27 12.86
C MET A 270 5.14 1.73 13.40
N HIS A 271 6.09 2.62 13.69
CA HIS A 271 7.37 2.22 14.23
C HIS A 271 7.15 1.45 15.56
N PRO A 272 7.83 0.32 15.80
CA PRO A 272 7.65 -0.48 17.01
C PRO A 272 7.98 0.27 18.32
N HIS A 273 8.69 1.39 18.22
CA HIS A 273 9.01 2.24 19.35
C HIS A 273 8.96 3.73 18.95
N PRO A 274 7.79 4.37 18.95
CA PRO A 274 7.67 5.78 18.57
C PRO A 274 8.51 6.67 19.48
N SER A 275 9.36 7.54 18.93
CA SER A 275 10.11 8.55 19.69
C SER A 275 10.69 9.62 18.77
N ARG A 276 10.65 10.87 19.23
CA ARG A 276 11.23 12.04 18.55
C ARG A 276 12.61 12.42 19.06
N ALA A 277 13.08 11.82 20.14
CA ALA A 277 14.45 11.98 20.60
C ALA A 277 14.94 10.72 21.29
N ALA A 278 16.21 10.37 21.09
CA ALA A 278 16.77 9.11 21.56
C ALA A 278 18.28 9.24 21.69
N CYS A 279 18.94 8.18 22.14
CA CYS A 279 20.40 8.14 22.21
C CYS A 279 20.94 6.76 21.78
N LEU A 280 22.01 6.74 20.99
CA LEU A 280 22.87 5.57 20.88
C LEU A 280 24.00 5.72 21.91
N VAL A 281 23.95 4.87 22.94
CA VAL A 281 24.93 4.86 24.03
C VAL A 281 26.03 3.86 23.69
N ASN A 282 27.25 4.36 23.53
CA ASN A 282 28.44 3.55 23.35
C ASN A 282 29.03 3.20 24.72
N ALA A 283 28.90 1.95 25.16
CA ALA A 283 29.36 1.55 26.50
C ALA A 283 30.89 1.47 26.65
N ALA A 284 31.63 1.32 25.56
CA ALA A 284 33.08 1.14 25.52
C ALA A 284 33.70 1.91 24.34
N PRO A 285 33.75 3.26 24.40
CA PRO A 285 34.17 4.06 23.25
C PRO A 285 35.64 3.78 22.92
N GLU A 286 35.87 3.41 21.67
CA GLU A 286 37.21 3.32 21.09
C GLU A 286 37.80 4.74 20.91
N ALA A 287 39.12 4.82 20.71
CA ALA A 287 39.79 6.11 20.56
C ALA A 287 39.17 6.94 19.42
N GLY A 288 38.66 8.12 19.74
CA GLY A 288 38.03 9.05 18.79
C GLY A 288 36.53 8.83 18.53
N ALA A 289 35.92 7.80 19.12
CA ALA A 289 34.47 7.59 19.05
C ALA A 289 33.74 8.34 20.18
N GLN A 290 32.54 8.84 19.89
CA GLN A 290 31.70 9.50 20.91
C GLN A 290 31.05 8.46 21.83
N ARG A 291 30.96 8.81 23.12
CA ARG A 291 30.24 8.04 24.13
C ARG A 291 28.73 8.05 23.85
N GLN A 292 28.19 9.18 23.43
CA GLN A 292 26.77 9.36 23.15
C GLN A 292 26.55 9.93 21.74
N ILE A 293 25.65 9.31 20.98
CA ILE A 293 25.10 9.90 19.76
C ILE A 293 23.65 10.28 20.06
N ARG A 294 23.40 11.56 20.30
CA ARG A 294 22.06 12.06 20.66
C ARG A 294 21.26 12.34 19.40
N LEU A 295 20.03 11.82 19.35
CA LEU A 295 19.16 11.87 18.18
C LEU A 295 17.97 12.80 18.48
N PHE A 296 17.66 13.71 17.55
CA PHE A 296 16.51 14.60 17.64
C PHE A 296 15.81 14.68 16.28
N ALA A 297 14.51 14.39 16.24
CA ALA A 297 13.67 14.43 15.05
C ALA A 297 12.61 15.53 15.17
N MET A 298 12.99 16.75 14.80
CA MET A 298 12.23 17.97 15.06
C MET A 298 12.33 18.93 13.88
N GLU A 299 11.25 19.66 13.61
CA GLU A 299 11.27 20.75 12.64
C GLU A 299 12.19 21.89 13.09
N GLU A 300 12.16 22.17 14.40
CA GLU A 300 13.04 23.13 15.07
C GLU A 300 13.69 22.47 16.30
N CYS A 301 15.02 22.40 16.32
CA CYS A 301 15.79 21.93 17.46
C CYS A 301 16.35 23.12 18.24
N VAL A 302 15.99 23.24 19.51
CA VAL A 302 16.45 24.31 20.39
C VAL A 302 17.64 23.79 21.18
N LEU A 303 18.77 24.48 21.04
CA LEU A 303 20.00 24.24 21.78
C LEU A 303 20.04 25.17 22.98
N GLY A 304 20.44 24.68 24.14
CA GLY A 304 20.42 25.48 25.34
C GLY A 304 21.21 24.89 26.50
N ARG A 305 21.21 25.63 27.60
CA ARG A 305 21.84 25.21 28.85
C ARG A 305 21.22 23.91 29.36
N PHE A 306 22.06 23.00 29.86
CA PHE A 306 21.58 21.85 30.60
C PHE A 306 20.86 22.27 31.89
N GLU A 307 19.61 21.84 32.00
CA GLU A 307 18.77 22.04 33.18
C GLU A 307 18.10 20.71 33.50
N LEU A 308 18.16 20.31 34.77
CA LEU A 308 17.59 19.04 35.21
C LEU A 308 16.05 19.11 35.27
N VAL A 309 15.51 20.29 35.60
CA VAL A 309 14.08 20.52 35.81
C VAL A 309 13.59 21.53 34.79
N ASP A 310 12.54 21.16 34.07
CA ASP A 310 11.85 21.94 33.04
C ASP A 310 12.79 22.66 32.05
N PRO A 311 13.73 21.93 31.41
CA PRO A 311 14.62 22.57 30.45
C PRO A 311 13.84 23.15 29.27
N GLU A 312 14.12 24.43 28.96
CA GLU A 312 13.51 25.17 27.85
C GLU A 312 14.02 24.74 26.46
N SER A 313 15.06 23.90 26.43
CA SER A 313 15.72 23.40 25.22
C SER A 313 15.52 21.89 25.00
N HIS A 314 15.69 21.49 23.75
CA HIS A 314 15.66 20.08 23.32
C HIS A 314 17.05 19.45 23.52
N LEU A 315 18.07 20.15 23.06
CA LEU A 315 19.47 19.76 23.15
C LEU A 315 20.14 20.52 24.30
N LEU A 316 20.45 19.78 25.36
CA LEU A 316 20.98 20.25 26.63
C LEU A 316 22.50 20.22 26.60
N LEU A 317 23.11 21.40 26.70
CA LEU A 317 24.55 21.60 26.59
C LEU A 317 25.17 21.92 27.95
N THR A 318 26.32 21.29 28.19
CA THR A 318 27.19 21.54 29.33
C THR A 318 28.60 21.90 28.88
N HIS A 319 29.27 22.73 29.66
CA HIS A 319 30.71 22.95 29.58
C HIS A 319 31.47 21.71 30.07
N TYR A 320 32.58 21.41 29.41
CA TYR A 320 33.54 20.40 29.84
C TYR A 320 34.87 21.09 30.18
N GLY A 321 35.34 20.89 31.42
CA GLY A 321 36.67 21.26 31.87
C GLY A 321 37.63 20.07 31.84
N ALA A 322 38.84 20.26 32.38
CA ALA A 322 39.82 19.19 32.51
C ALA A 322 39.32 18.02 33.37
N ASP A 323 38.48 18.31 34.37
CA ASP A 323 37.90 17.35 35.30
C ASP A 323 36.58 16.72 34.80
N GLY A 324 36.17 17.04 33.57
CA GLY A 324 34.93 16.56 32.96
C GLY A 324 33.79 17.59 32.96
N GLN A 325 32.56 17.13 33.06
CA GLN A 325 31.35 17.96 32.91
C GLN A 325 31.18 18.93 34.09
N ASP A 326 31.07 20.22 33.79
CA ASP A 326 30.83 21.28 34.78
C ASP A 326 29.41 21.83 34.62
N THR A 327 28.48 21.39 35.47
CA THR A 327 27.06 21.80 35.39
C THR A 327 26.77 23.16 36.05
N ASN A 328 27.67 23.68 36.89
CA ASN A 328 27.39 24.84 37.74
C ASN A 328 28.31 26.05 37.50
N GLY A 329 29.47 25.87 36.88
CA GLY A 329 30.40 26.94 36.52
C GLY A 329 30.04 27.55 35.17
N LEU A 330 30.88 27.33 34.16
CA LEU A 330 30.76 28.01 32.87
C LEU A 330 29.49 27.64 32.09
N THR A 331 28.85 26.51 32.40
CA THR A 331 27.53 26.16 31.85
C THR A 331 26.47 27.24 32.11
N ARG A 332 26.56 28.01 33.20
CA ARG A 332 25.62 29.13 33.48
C ARG A 332 25.72 30.28 32.48
N ARG A 333 26.77 30.31 31.67
CA ARG A 333 26.99 31.28 30.57
C ARG A 333 26.36 30.83 29.26
N LEU A 334 25.58 29.74 29.30
CA LEU A 334 24.61 29.38 28.27
C LEU A 334 23.22 29.85 28.71
N SER A 335 22.41 30.35 27.77
CA SER A 335 20.98 30.59 27.98
C SER A 335 20.19 29.27 27.94
N GLY A 336 19.08 29.18 28.71
CA GLY A 336 18.16 28.02 28.67
C GLY A 336 17.66 27.72 27.25
N ARG A 337 17.40 28.79 26.47
CA ARG A 337 17.30 28.77 25.01
C ARG A 337 18.42 29.62 24.43
N HIS A 338 19.38 28.98 23.77
CA HIS A 338 20.58 29.65 23.28
C HIS A 338 20.54 29.86 21.77
N ALA A 339 20.26 28.80 21.03
CA ALA A 339 20.18 28.83 19.58
C ALA A 339 19.06 27.92 19.09
N VAL A 340 18.55 28.18 17.90
CA VAL A 340 17.57 27.33 17.23
C VAL A 340 18.15 26.89 15.89
N ILE A 341 18.11 25.59 15.61
CA ILE A 341 18.44 25.02 14.30
C ILE A 341 17.16 24.49 13.67
N ARG A 342 16.91 24.86 12.42
CA ARG A 342 15.72 24.42 11.67
C ARG A 342 16.03 24.24 10.20
N ARG A 343 15.12 23.58 9.49
CA ARG A 343 15.18 23.46 8.03
C ARG A 343 14.86 24.82 7.39
N SER A 344 15.64 25.18 6.37
CA SER A 344 15.32 26.27 5.44
C SER A 344 15.48 25.79 4.00
N GLY A 345 14.85 26.44 3.02
CA GLY A 345 14.57 25.87 1.70
C GLY A 345 15.65 24.99 1.04
N GLN A 346 16.94 25.32 1.17
CA GLN A 346 18.07 24.58 0.57
C GLN A 346 18.97 23.84 1.60
N GLY A 347 18.62 23.79 2.88
CA GLY A 347 19.43 23.15 3.91
C GLY A 347 18.95 23.40 5.33
N PHE A 348 19.88 23.75 6.22
CA PHE A 348 19.62 24.06 7.62
C PHE A 348 20.17 25.44 7.96
N GLU A 349 19.50 26.13 8.88
CA GLU A 349 19.92 27.42 9.39
C GLU A 349 19.98 27.39 10.91
N ILE A 350 20.81 28.27 11.48
CA ILE A 350 20.92 28.53 12.90
C ILE A 350 20.56 29.98 13.20
N GLU A 351 19.85 30.20 14.30
CA GLU A 351 19.45 31.51 14.81
C GLU A 351 19.94 31.70 16.26
N ASP A 352 20.50 32.87 16.56
CA ASP A 352 20.87 33.29 17.91
C ASP A 352 19.68 33.89 18.66
N VAL A 353 19.23 33.21 19.71
CA VAL A 353 18.16 33.69 20.60
C VAL A 353 18.67 33.97 22.02
N SER A 354 19.99 33.85 22.22
CA SER A 354 20.61 33.87 23.53
C SER A 354 20.76 35.26 24.14
N ARG A 355 21.09 35.29 25.44
CA ARG A 355 21.57 36.48 26.15
C ARG A 355 23.07 36.74 25.94
N TYR A 356 23.85 35.68 25.73
CA TYR A 356 25.32 35.73 25.78
C TYR A 356 25.97 35.78 24.39
N GLY A 357 25.15 35.75 23.33
CA GLY A 357 25.57 35.71 21.94
C GLY A 357 26.15 34.35 21.54
N LEU A 358 26.03 34.01 20.27
CA LEU A 358 26.78 32.92 19.65
C LEU A 358 27.75 33.44 18.60
N LEU A 359 28.83 32.71 18.34
CA LEU A 359 29.76 33.01 17.25
C LEU A 359 29.72 31.89 16.21
N LEU A 360 29.59 32.27 14.95
CA LEU A 360 29.77 31.39 13.81
C LEU A 360 31.10 31.73 13.16
N ASP A 361 32.04 30.79 13.14
CA ASP A 361 33.41 31.00 12.66
C ASP A 361 34.10 32.23 13.31
N GLY A 362 33.80 32.48 14.59
CA GLY A 362 34.33 33.61 15.36
C GLY A 362 33.60 34.95 15.16
N VAL A 363 32.55 35.00 14.34
CA VAL A 363 31.76 36.21 14.06
C VAL A 363 30.34 36.06 14.62
N TRP A 364 29.84 37.08 15.31
CA TRP A 364 28.43 37.10 15.73
C TRP A 364 27.53 37.42 14.52
N PRO A 365 26.63 36.52 14.09
CA PRO A 365 25.74 36.79 12.96
C PRO A 365 24.71 37.90 13.22
N GLY A 366 24.46 38.22 14.50
CA GLY A 366 23.40 39.11 14.95
C GLY A 366 22.25 38.32 15.58
N LYS A 367 21.61 38.94 16.59
CA LYS A 367 20.49 38.32 17.30
C LYS A 367 19.28 38.16 16.37
N HIS A 368 18.58 37.03 16.47
CA HIS A 368 17.40 36.70 15.66
C HIS A 368 17.63 36.74 14.14
N LYS A 369 18.88 36.60 13.70
CA LYS A 369 19.24 36.56 12.28
C LYS A 369 19.54 35.12 11.87
N PRO A 370 18.67 34.48 11.08
CA PRO A 370 18.93 33.14 10.57
C PRO A 370 20.17 33.14 9.68
N THR A 371 21.04 32.17 9.90
CA THR A 371 22.28 31.99 9.13
C THR A 371 22.39 30.55 8.65
N ALA A 372 22.57 30.35 7.35
CA ALA A 372 22.69 29.02 6.75
C ALA A 372 23.94 28.28 7.29
N LEU A 373 23.73 27.05 7.74
CA LEU A 373 24.79 26.15 8.18
C LEU A 373 25.61 25.68 6.98
N ARG A 374 26.92 25.54 7.19
CA ARG A 374 27.88 25.06 6.19
C ARG A 374 28.78 24.00 6.81
N LEU A 375 29.22 23.03 6.00
CA LEU A 375 30.17 22.03 6.46
C LEU A 375 31.44 22.70 7.01
N GLY A 376 31.90 22.25 8.18
CA GLY A 376 33.08 22.77 8.88
C GLY A 376 32.84 24.05 9.68
N MET A 377 31.64 24.64 9.62
CA MET A 377 31.30 25.83 10.40
C MET A 377 31.44 25.54 11.90
N ARG A 378 32.19 26.41 12.58
CA ARG A 378 32.40 26.37 14.04
C ARG A 378 31.35 27.22 14.73
N ILE A 379 30.62 26.63 15.66
CA ILE A 379 29.55 27.27 16.44
C ILE A 379 30.02 27.36 17.90
N GLU A 380 30.36 28.56 18.36
CA GLU A 380 30.66 28.82 19.76
C GLU A 380 29.43 29.41 20.45
N LEU A 381 28.93 28.73 21.49
CA LEU A 381 27.69 29.12 22.19
C LEU A 381 27.97 30.18 23.27
N SER A 382 28.95 31.06 23.05
CA SER A 382 29.15 32.26 23.85
C SER A 382 30.05 33.24 23.10
N ALA A 383 29.58 34.46 22.90
CA ALA A 383 30.41 35.54 22.37
C ALA A 383 31.36 36.13 23.42
N SER A 384 31.00 36.00 24.70
CA SER A 384 31.70 36.66 25.82
C SER A 384 32.86 35.86 26.40
N ILE A 385 32.78 34.51 26.38
CA ILE A 385 33.78 33.63 26.97
C ILE A 385 34.02 32.49 25.98
N LYS A 386 35.26 32.42 25.48
CA LYS A 386 35.63 31.42 24.47
C LYS A 386 35.63 30.02 25.05
N GLY A 387 35.28 29.05 24.22
CA GLY A 387 35.50 27.63 24.53
C GLY A 387 34.54 26.99 25.53
N ILE A 388 33.41 27.64 25.90
CA ILE A 388 32.43 27.05 26.81
C ILE A 388 31.81 25.80 26.18
N VAL A 389 31.14 25.98 25.05
CA VAL A 389 30.66 24.89 24.19
C VAL A 389 30.98 25.28 22.76
N VAL A 390 31.71 24.40 22.09
CA VAL A 390 32.11 24.60 20.70
C VAL A 390 31.70 23.38 19.90
N LEU A 391 30.79 23.60 18.95
CA LEU A 391 30.33 22.60 18.01
C LEU A 391 30.92 22.86 16.63
N SER A 392 31.05 21.80 15.83
CA SER A 392 31.38 21.87 14.41
C SER A 392 30.29 21.17 13.61
N VAL A 393 29.85 21.81 12.53
CA VAL A 393 28.95 21.19 11.55
C VAL A 393 29.74 20.16 10.75
N SER A 394 29.57 18.89 11.08
CA SER A 394 30.39 17.81 10.52
C SER A 394 29.73 17.10 9.34
N ALA A 395 28.41 17.20 9.17
CA ALA A 395 27.72 16.71 7.97
C ALA A 395 26.42 17.48 7.73
N ILE A 396 26.08 17.71 6.46
CA ILE A 396 24.79 18.24 6.04
C ILE A 396 24.18 17.24 5.06
N MET A 397 23.20 16.49 5.52
CA MET A 397 22.48 15.44 4.78
C MET A 397 21.17 15.99 4.21
N PRO A 398 20.57 15.32 3.20
CA PRO A 398 19.27 15.73 2.67
C PRO A 398 18.15 15.79 3.71
N HIS A 399 18.30 15.02 4.79
CA HIS A 399 17.30 14.85 5.85
C HIS A 399 17.78 15.23 7.25
N GLY A 400 18.96 15.83 7.40
CA GLY A 400 19.49 16.17 8.72
C GLY A 400 20.86 16.83 8.73
N VAL A 401 21.30 17.25 9.90
CA VAL A 401 22.64 17.79 10.16
C VAL A 401 23.28 17.05 11.34
N ILE A 402 24.59 16.80 11.24
CA ILE A 402 25.38 16.22 12.33
C ILE A 402 26.29 17.30 12.90
N LEU A 403 26.28 17.44 14.23
CA LEU A 403 27.13 18.35 14.98
C LEU A 403 28.06 17.55 15.91
N HIS A 404 29.36 17.86 15.88
CA HIS A 404 30.33 17.31 16.81
C HIS A 404 30.82 18.36 17.78
N ARG A 405 31.07 17.96 19.03
CA ARG A 405 31.84 18.79 19.96
C ARG A 405 33.30 18.83 19.50
N ILE A 406 33.90 20.02 19.55
CA ILE A 406 35.34 20.23 19.30
C ILE A 406 36.03 20.94 20.48
N ASP A 407 35.35 20.95 21.63
CA ASP A 407 35.85 21.38 22.93
C ASP A 407 36.35 20.18 23.75
N GLN A 408 36.62 20.36 25.05
CA GLN A 408 37.09 19.29 25.95
C GLN A 408 36.11 18.10 26.06
N GLY A 409 34.86 18.27 25.63
CA GLY A 409 33.84 17.22 25.54
C GLY A 409 33.81 16.50 24.18
N ALA A 410 34.83 16.62 23.32
CA ALA A 410 34.81 16.06 21.95
C ALA A 410 34.45 14.57 21.86
N ASN A 411 34.84 13.77 22.86
CA ASN A 411 34.55 12.33 22.92
C ASN A 411 33.28 12.00 23.73
N ALA A 412 32.67 13.00 24.38
CA ALA A 412 31.47 12.78 25.16
C ALA A 412 30.26 12.57 24.24
N GLU A 413 30.06 13.46 23.26
CA GLU A 413 28.79 13.53 22.55
C GLU A 413 28.94 14.03 21.10
N CYS A 414 28.09 13.51 20.22
CA CYS A 414 27.70 14.15 18.96
C CYS A 414 26.18 14.13 18.81
N PHE A 415 25.67 14.99 17.91
CA PHE A 415 24.24 15.27 17.80
C PHE A 415 23.76 15.09 16.37
N TYR A 416 22.71 14.29 16.19
CA TYR A 416 21.95 14.15 14.96
C TYR A 416 20.68 14.98 15.08
N LEU A 417 20.55 15.99 14.24
CA LEU A 417 19.33 16.77 14.09
C LEU A 417 18.68 16.35 12.76
N LEU A 418 17.65 15.53 12.85
CA LEU A 418 16.96 14.93 11.72
C LEU A 418 15.62 15.62 11.50
N MET A 419 15.19 15.69 10.25
CA MET A 419 13.84 16.11 9.92
C MET A 419 12.88 14.97 10.30
N PRO A 420 11.77 15.26 10.99
CA PRO A 420 10.79 14.24 11.32
C PRO A 420 10.15 13.69 10.05
N GLU A 421 9.74 12.42 10.10
CA GLU A 421 8.99 11.74 9.03
C GLU A 421 9.62 11.86 7.63
N THR A 422 10.96 11.91 7.55
CA THR A 422 11.67 12.13 6.28
C THR A 422 12.68 11.04 5.97
N HIS A 423 12.44 10.33 4.86
CA HIS A 423 13.38 9.38 4.28
C HIS A 423 14.36 10.06 3.31
N PRO A 424 15.69 9.80 3.39
CA PRO A 424 16.70 10.43 2.53
C PRO A 424 16.70 9.97 1.06
N GLY A 425 15.89 8.96 0.73
CA GLY A 425 15.93 8.24 -0.54
C GLY A 425 16.96 7.10 -0.54
N TYR A 426 16.78 6.12 -1.43
CA TYR A 426 17.75 5.06 -1.67
C TYR A 426 17.92 4.85 -3.19
N PRO A 427 19.17 4.86 -3.72
CA PRO A 427 20.41 5.17 -3.02
C PRO A 427 20.42 6.62 -2.52
N VAL A 428 21.11 6.84 -1.39
CA VAL A 428 21.18 8.15 -0.75
C VAL A 428 22.01 9.08 -1.63
N LYS A 429 21.47 10.27 -1.93
CA LYS A 429 22.21 11.29 -2.69
C LYS A 429 23.50 11.64 -1.96
N ALA A 430 24.59 11.79 -2.71
CA ALA A 430 25.87 12.21 -2.15
C ALA A 430 25.70 13.53 -1.38
N PHE A 431 26.29 13.59 -0.19
CA PHE A 431 26.22 14.74 0.70
C PHE A 431 27.58 15.04 1.31
N ALA A 432 27.77 16.27 1.75
CA ALA A 432 29.04 16.73 2.28
C ALA A 432 29.16 16.31 3.76
N ALA A 433 30.23 15.59 4.09
CA ALA A 433 30.53 15.14 5.46
C ALA A 433 32.04 15.14 5.72
N ALA A 434 32.42 15.48 6.95
CA ALA A 434 33.76 15.31 7.47
C ALA A 434 34.06 13.80 7.68
N PRO A 435 35.33 13.38 7.64
CA PRO A 435 35.70 11.95 7.69
C PRO A 435 35.12 11.20 8.90
N HIS A 436 35.13 11.82 10.09
CA HIS A 436 34.57 11.22 11.30
C HIS A 436 33.05 11.08 11.24
N ALA A 437 32.33 12.06 10.68
CA ALA A 437 30.89 11.97 10.50
C ALA A 437 30.48 10.97 9.40
N ALA A 438 31.30 10.80 8.36
CA ALA A 438 31.07 9.79 7.33
C ALA A 438 31.18 8.35 7.87
N ALA A 439 31.95 8.15 8.95
CA ALA A 439 32.10 6.86 9.62
C ALA A 439 30.92 6.51 10.55
N LEU A 440 30.04 7.47 10.87
CA LEU A 440 28.87 7.25 11.73
C LEU A 440 27.73 6.53 10.96
N PRO A 441 26.78 5.89 11.68
CA PRO A 441 25.65 5.22 11.05
C PRO A 441 24.72 6.21 10.35
N LEU A 442 24.11 5.77 9.24
CA LEU A 442 23.07 6.54 8.57
C LEU A 442 21.73 6.29 9.26
N LEU A 443 21.20 7.33 9.89
CA LEU A 443 19.96 7.28 10.67
C LEU A 443 18.92 8.21 10.05
N LEU A 444 17.64 7.83 10.13
CA LEU A 444 16.51 8.64 9.70
C LEU A 444 15.34 8.54 10.70
N HIS A 445 14.36 9.42 10.57
CA HIS A 445 13.12 9.35 11.34
C HIS A 445 11.92 9.17 10.41
N ARG A 446 11.08 8.18 10.71
CA ARG A 446 9.93 7.76 9.90
C ARG A 446 8.98 6.92 10.74
N ASP A 447 7.70 6.97 10.40
CA ASP A 447 6.62 6.22 11.02
C ASP A 447 6.57 6.44 12.54
N GLY A 448 6.99 7.63 12.99
CA GLY A 448 7.04 8.03 14.38
C GLY A 448 8.31 7.63 15.14
N GLY A 449 9.33 7.00 14.53
CA GLY A 449 10.56 6.62 15.25
C GLY A 449 11.83 6.58 14.40
N PHE A 450 12.94 6.16 15.01
CA PHE A 450 14.26 6.18 14.40
C PHE A 450 14.59 4.86 13.70
N TRP A 451 15.15 4.95 12.50
CA TRP A 451 15.61 3.80 11.71
C TRP A 451 17.08 3.93 11.35
N HIS A 452 17.76 2.79 11.31
CA HIS A 452 19.05 2.65 10.64
C HIS A 452 18.81 2.25 9.17
N LEU A 453 19.54 2.87 8.24
CA LEU A 453 19.54 2.54 6.83
C LEU A 453 20.92 2.00 6.42
N ASP A 454 20.97 0.74 6.02
CA ASP A 454 22.19 0.14 5.49
C ASP A 454 22.46 0.62 4.06
N GLN A 455 23.53 1.40 3.88
CA GLN A 455 23.86 2.05 2.61
C GLN A 455 24.18 1.06 1.47
N LEU A 456 24.59 -0.18 1.79
CA LEU A 456 24.93 -1.19 0.79
C LEU A 456 23.72 -1.97 0.28
N THR A 457 22.79 -2.30 1.18
CA THR A 457 21.66 -3.18 0.88
C THR A 457 20.34 -2.42 0.71
N GLY A 458 20.27 -1.19 1.23
CA GLY A 458 19.02 -0.43 1.35
C GLY A 458 18.10 -0.97 2.44
N LYS A 459 18.56 -1.95 3.22
CA LYS A 459 17.76 -2.52 4.30
C LYS A 459 17.64 -1.51 5.43
N GLU A 460 16.41 -1.33 5.89
CA GLU A 460 16.09 -0.47 7.02
C GLU A 460 15.78 -1.30 8.25
N THR A 461 16.32 -0.89 9.39
CA THR A 461 16.09 -1.56 10.67
C THR A 461 15.57 -0.54 11.68
N ALA A 462 14.38 -0.81 12.22
CA ALA A 462 13.79 -0.02 13.30
C ALA A 462 14.70 -0.06 14.53
N LEU A 463 14.99 1.10 15.12
CA LEU A 463 15.81 1.21 16.31
C LEU A 463 14.94 1.25 17.55
N ALA A 464 15.08 0.25 18.42
CA ALA A 464 14.39 0.19 19.70
C ALA A 464 15.30 -0.43 20.76
N PRO A 465 15.03 -0.24 22.06
CA PRO A 465 15.88 -0.76 23.13
C PRO A 465 16.08 -2.28 23.12
N THR A 466 15.13 -3.02 22.54
CA THR A 466 15.16 -4.49 22.42
C THR A 466 15.86 -5.01 21.16
N VAL A 467 16.22 -4.13 20.22
CA VAL A 467 16.80 -4.52 18.92
C VAL A 467 18.32 -4.66 19.05
N PRO A 468 18.90 -5.83 18.70
CA PRO A 468 20.35 -6.00 18.70
C PRO A 468 21.00 -5.19 17.58
N LEU A 469 22.02 -4.39 17.93
CA LEU A 469 22.66 -3.44 17.01
C LEU A 469 24.02 -3.92 16.47
N ASP A 470 24.54 -5.05 16.98
CA ASP A 470 25.87 -5.59 16.72
C ASP A 470 26.13 -5.97 15.25
N LYS A 471 25.05 -6.19 14.48
CA LYS A 471 25.09 -6.55 13.06
C LYS A 471 24.82 -5.36 12.12
N LEU A 472 24.52 -4.18 12.66
CA LEU A 472 24.20 -3.01 11.86
C LEU A 472 25.48 -2.31 11.38
N SER A 473 25.48 -1.93 10.11
CA SER A 473 26.64 -1.28 9.50
C SER A 473 26.96 0.04 10.21
N ARG A 474 28.25 0.25 10.51
CA ARG A 474 28.77 1.43 11.21
C ARG A 474 28.21 1.66 12.61
N ILE A 475 27.64 0.62 13.25
CA ILE A 475 27.29 0.65 14.66
C ILE A 475 28.27 -0.26 15.41
N ALA A 476 28.91 0.27 16.45
CA ALA A 476 29.83 -0.51 17.28
C ALA A 476 29.07 -1.55 18.12
N ARG A 477 29.71 -2.70 18.38
CA ARG A 477 29.05 -3.85 19.04
C ARG A 477 28.50 -3.55 20.44
N HIS A 478 29.13 -2.62 21.14
CA HIS A 478 28.77 -2.21 22.49
C HIS A 478 27.86 -0.96 22.50
N ASN A 479 27.27 -0.60 21.36
CA ASN A 479 26.22 0.40 21.30
C ASN A 479 24.88 -0.20 21.68
N ARG A 480 24.10 0.57 22.45
CA ARG A 480 22.70 0.28 22.76
C ARG A 480 21.82 1.47 22.40
N PHE A 481 20.58 1.21 22.01
CA PHE A 481 19.58 2.26 21.80
C PHE A 481 18.88 2.56 23.12
N ALA A 482 18.82 3.84 23.49
CA ALA A 482 18.04 4.36 24.60
C ALA A 482 16.90 5.23 24.05
N SER A 483 15.71 5.05 24.62
CA SER A 483 14.49 5.80 24.25
C SER A 483 14.56 7.27 24.60
N ASP A 484 15.44 7.64 25.55
CA ASP A 484 15.65 9.00 26.00
C ASP A 484 16.94 9.57 25.42
N PRO A 485 16.97 10.88 25.09
CA PRO A 485 18.17 11.52 24.59
C PRO A 485 19.26 11.71 25.64
N TYR A 486 18.94 11.67 26.95
CA TYR A 486 19.87 11.81 28.08
C TYR A 486 19.69 10.68 29.11
N PRO A 487 19.93 9.41 28.75
CA PRO A 487 19.62 8.26 29.62
C PRO A 487 20.46 8.20 30.91
N GLU A 488 21.57 8.93 30.96
CA GLU A 488 22.39 9.12 32.16
C GLU A 488 21.82 10.15 33.16
N HIS A 489 20.77 10.88 32.79
CA HIS A 489 20.16 11.92 33.60
C HIS A 489 18.65 11.73 33.74
N TRP A 490 18.13 11.98 34.94
CA TRP A 490 16.68 12.00 35.18
C TRP A 490 16.14 13.41 34.93
N ILE A 491 15.90 13.75 33.65
CA ILE A 491 15.35 15.07 33.28
C ILE A 491 13.86 15.12 33.66
N ILE A 492 13.50 16.09 34.49
CA ILE A 492 12.13 16.28 34.98
C ILE A 492 11.45 17.31 34.10
N ARG A 493 10.33 16.95 33.44
CA ARG A 493 9.47 17.86 32.68
C ARG A 493 8.08 17.84 33.32
N THR A 494 7.67 18.93 33.98
CA THR A 494 6.42 19.04 34.77
C THR A 494 5.24 19.56 33.95
N GLY A 495 5.46 20.02 32.71
CA GLY A 495 4.40 20.45 31.79
C GLY A 495 3.61 19.28 31.17
N ALA A 496 2.30 19.47 30.96
CA ALA A 496 1.33 18.47 30.46
C ALA A 496 1.53 17.95 29.02
N THR A 497 2.61 18.36 28.36
CA THR A 497 3.10 17.76 27.12
C THR A 497 4.51 17.30 27.40
N ASP A 498 4.62 16.10 27.94
CA ASP A 498 5.88 15.39 27.99
C ASP A 498 6.35 15.20 26.54
N LEU A 499 7.24 16.10 26.09
CA LEU A 499 7.68 16.29 24.69
C LEU A 499 8.29 15.01 24.08
N TYR A 500 8.56 14.01 24.92
CA TYR A 500 9.17 12.73 24.58
C TYR A 500 8.41 11.53 25.14
N SER A 501 7.19 11.71 25.67
CA SER A 501 6.49 10.67 26.42
C SER A 501 6.20 9.44 25.58
N THR A 502 6.79 8.32 26.00
CA THR A 502 6.46 6.96 25.57
C THR A 502 5.63 6.21 26.61
N VAL A 503 5.19 6.86 27.70
CA VAL A 503 4.44 6.19 28.79
C VAL A 503 3.29 7.06 29.26
N ALA A 504 2.06 6.55 29.16
CA ALA A 504 0.88 7.20 29.72
C ALA A 504 1.07 7.50 31.22
N ALA A 505 0.66 8.70 31.64
CA ALA A 505 0.80 9.26 33.00
C ALA A 505 0.21 8.43 34.17
N ASN A 506 -0.29 7.22 33.92
CA ASN A 506 -0.88 6.34 34.93
C ASN A 506 0.12 5.39 35.63
N ALA A 507 1.42 5.45 35.31
CA ALA A 507 2.43 4.61 35.96
C ALA A 507 3.04 5.21 37.26
N MET A 508 2.59 6.39 37.72
CA MET A 508 3.10 7.02 38.95
C MET A 508 2.36 6.64 40.25
N SER A 509 1.67 5.51 40.28
CA SER A 509 1.17 4.92 41.53
C SER A 509 1.78 3.54 41.71
N THR A 510 2.99 3.50 42.29
CA THR A 510 3.49 2.55 43.31
C THR A 510 5.02 2.53 43.28
N ALA A 511 5.64 3.25 44.20
CA ALA A 511 6.86 2.87 44.91
C ALA A 511 7.04 3.80 46.12
#